data_AF-A0A843V4H4-F1
#
_entry.id   AF-A0A843V4H4-F1
#
_cell.length_a   1.000
_cell.length_b   1.000
_cell.length_c   1.000
_cell.angle_alpha   90.00
_cell.angle_beta   90.00
_cell.angle_gamma   90.00
#
_symmetry.space_group_name_H-M   'P 1'
#
loop_
_entity.id
_entity.type
_entity.pdbx_description
1 polymer ?
#
loop_
_entity_poly.entity_id
_entity_poly.type
_entity_poly.pdbx_seq_one_letter_code
_entity_poly.pdbx_strand_id
1 'polypeptide(L)'
;MNGSWRASQTDTASVLHEALGYIRFLHDQVQVLSSPYLQRLPCSAPLSHGVAEARPDLRSRGLCLVPVACTAQVAASNGADLWSPAAMGSCGDDQHRQPAGLSKY
;
A
#
# COMPACT_ATOMS: atom_id res chain seq x y z
N MET A 1 -22.69 43.32 -21.95
CA MET A 1 -22.95 41.85 -22.02
C MET A 1 -21.68 41.00 -21.83
N ASN A 2 -20.55 41.60 -21.48
CA ASN A 2 -19.19 41.04 -21.39
C ASN A 2 -18.76 40.65 -19.96
N GLY A 3 -19.63 40.81 -18.95
CA GLY A 3 -19.35 40.51 -17.54
C GLY A 3 -19.76 39.10 -17.10
N SER A 4 -20.87 38.57 -17.62
CA SER A 4 -21.47 37.30 -17.14
C SER A 4 -20.64 36.04 -17.50
N TRP A 5 -20.02 36.00 -18.68
CA TRP A 5 -19.16 34.89 -19.10
C TRP A 5 -17.78 34.90 -18.43
N ARG A 6 -17.33 36.07 -17.95
CA ARG A 6 -16.04 36.20 -17.28
C ARG A 6 -16.12 35.67 -15.85
N ALA A 7 -17.26 35.85 -15.17
CA ALA A 7 -17.53 35.26 -13.86
C ALA A 7 -17.54 33.71 -13.91
N SER A 8 -18.24 33.10 -14.87
CA SER A 8 -18.28 31.63 -15.00
C SER A 8 -16.91 31.00 -15.32
N GLN A 9 -16.04 31.71 -16.02
CA GLN A 9 -14.64 31.29 -16.24
C GLN A 9 -13.81 31.34 -14.96
N THR A 10 -14.02 32.34 -14.11
CA THR A 10 -13.32 32.44 -12.82
C THR A 10 -13.79 31.40 -11.82
N ASP A 11 -15.07 31.02 -11.82
CA ASP A 11 -15.60 29.94 -10.97
C ASP A 11 -14.93 28.60 -11.31
N THR A 12 -14.85 28.27 -12.61
CA THR A 12 -14.21 27.04 -13.08
C THR A 12 -12.71 27.02 -12.78
N ALA A 13 -12.02 28.15 -13.03
CA ALA A 13 -10.59 28.28 -12.71
C ALA A 13 -10.32 28.12 -11.21
N SER A 14 -11.21 28.64 -10.36
CA SER A 14 -11.06 28.57 -8.89
C SER A 14 -11.21 27.14 -8.37
N VAL A 15 -12.23 26.42 -8.84
CA VAL A 15 -12.43 25.00 -8.48
C VAL A 15 -11.27 24.14 -8.95
N LEU A 16 -10.77 24.35 -10.18
CA LEU A 16 -9.62 23.60 -10.69
C LEU A 16 -8.34 23.90 -9.90
N HIS A 17 -8.13 25.15 -9.50
CA HIS A 17 -6.98 25.54 -8.68
C HIS A 17 -7.03 24.88 -7.31
N GLU A 18 -8.21 24.84 -6.69
CA GLU A 18 -8.45 24.15 -5.43
C GLU A 18 -8.21 22.64 -5.56
N ALA A 19 -8.76 22.00 -6.61
CA ALA A 19 -8.55 20.59 -6.87
C ALA A 19 -7.06 20.25 -7.05
N LEU A 20 -6.31 21.08 -7.79
CA LEU A 20 -4.87 20.93 -7.93
C LEU A 20 -4.14 21.09 -6.58
N GLY A 21 -4.55 22.06 -5.77
CA GLY A 21 -4.05 22.25 -4.42
C GLY A 21 -4.26 21.01 -3.55
N TYR A 22 -5.47 20.42 -3.61
CA TYR A 22 -5.82 19.23 -2.85
C TYR A 22 -5.01 18.00 -3.29
N ILE A 23 -4.83 17.79 -4.60
CA ILE A 23 -4.00 16.71 -5.13
C ILE A 23 -2.56 16.82 -4.60
N ARG A 24 -1.97 18.02 -4.65
CA ARG A 24 -0.60 18.25 -4.14
C ARG A 24 -0.52 17.99 -2.63
N PHE A 25 -1.51 18.45 -1.87
CA PHE A 25 -1.57 18.22 -0.44
C PHE A 25 -1.66 16.72 -0.08
N LEU A 26 -2.51 15.96 -0.78
CA LEU A 26 -2.60 14.51 -0.60
C LEU A 26 -1.30 13.80 -1.00
N HIS A 27 -0.67 14.23 -2.09
CA HIS A 27 0.60 13.66 -2.54
C HIS A 27 1.70 13.85 -1.48
N ASP A 28 1.82 15.06 -0.92
CA ASP A 28 2.81 15.34 0.13
C ASP A 28 2.55 14.50 1.39
N GLN A 29 1.30 14.29 1.77
CA GLN A 29 0.95 13.38 2.87
C GLN A 29 1.39 11.94 2.60
N VAL A 30 1.08 11.40 1.42
CA VAL A 30 1.49 10.04 1.02
C VAL A 30 3.02 9.92 1.03
N GLN A 31 3.75 10.96 0.61
CA GLN A 31 5.21 10.97 0.61
C GLN A 31 5.78 10.93 2.04
N VAL A 32 5.21 11.70 2.97
CA VAL A 32 5.62 11.68 4.38
C VAL A 32 5.34 10.32 5.02
N LEU A 33 4.17 9.74 4.75
CA LEU A 33 3.78 8.42 5.27
C LEU A 33 4.63 7.29 4.70
N SER A 34 5.05 7.39 3.43
CA SER A 34 5.82 6.35 2.74
C SER A 34 7.34 6.46 2.94
N SER A 35 7.85 7.63 3.30
CA SER A 35 9.27 7.89 3.58
C SER A 35 9.96 6.81 4.46
N PRO A 36 9.43 6.43 5.65
CA PRO A 36 10.07 5.38 6.47
C PRO A 36 10.18 4.01 5.75
N TYR A 37 9.29 3.75 4.79
CA TYR A 37 9.18 2.49 4.04
C TYR A 37 9.85 2.50 2.67
N LEU A 38 10.23 3.65 2.10
CA LEU A 38 10.78 3.74 0.73
C LEU A 38 12.13 4.45 0.64
N GLN A 39 12.43 5.39 1.53
CA GLN A 39 13.57 6.32 1.41
C GLN A 39 14.95 5.64 1.54
N ARG A 40 14.98 4.34 1.88
CA ARG A 40 16.22 3.58 2.15
C ARG A 40 16.39 2.32 1.30
N LEU A 41 15.56 2.12 0.27
CA LEU A 41 15.88 1.15 -0.77
C LEU A 41 16.98 1.79 -1.62
N PRO A 42 18.26 1.42 -1.47
CA PRO A 42 19.29 2.03 -2.28
C PRO A 42 19.08 1.48 -3.67
N CYS A 43 18.60 2.35 -4.55
CA CYS A 43 18.80 2.19 -5.97
C CYS A 43 20.31 1.91 -6.15
N SER A 44 20.65 0.71 -6.61
CA SER A 44 22.02 0.28 -6.93
C SER A 44 23.05 0.41 -5.80
N ALA A 45 23.17 -0.62 -4.94
CA ALA A 45 24.46 -0.94 -4.33
C ALA A 45 24.93 -2.27 -4.92
N PRO A 46 26.17 -2.39 -5.42
CA PRO A 46 26.71 -3.68 -5.81
C PRO A 46 26.66 -4.60 -4.60
N LEU A 47 26.42 -5.90 -4.83
CA LEU A 47 26.59 -6.96 -3.84
C LEU A 47 28.05 -7.00 -3.40
N SER A 48 28.45 -6.06 -2.53
CA SER A 48 29.77 -6.08 -1.93
C SER A 48 29.72 -7.07 -0.78
N HIS A 49 30.22 -8.27 -1.07
CA HIS A 49 30.67 -9.25 -0.12
C HIS A 49 31.32 -8.57 1.10
N GLY A 50 30.87 -8.91 2.30
CA GLY A 50 31.77 -9.01 3.45
C GLY A 50 31.71 -7.95 4.55
N VAL A 51 30.86 -6.92 4.46
CA VAL A 51 30.59 -6.08 5.65
C VAL A 51 29.08 -5.99 5.83
N ALA A 52 28.59 -6.67 6.87
CA ALA A 52 27.24 -6.50 7.40
C ALA A 52 27.09 -5.09 8.00
N GLU A 53 27.27 -4.05 7.19
CA GLU A 53 26.76 -2.73 7.51
C GLU A 53 25.25 -2.91 7.64
N ALA A 54 24.76 -2.78 8.87
CA ALA A 54 23.40 -3.09 9.30
C ALA A 54 22.39 -2.41 8.38
N ARG A 55 22.01 -3.11 7.31
CA ARG A 55 20.83 -2.82 6.51
C ARG A 55 19.70 -2.76 7.52
N PRO A 56 18.98 -1.62 7.64
CA PRO A 56 17.87 -1.55 8.57
C PRO A 56 16.91 -2.69 8.24
N ASP A 57 16.65 -3.53 9.24
CA ASP A 57 15.76 -4.66 9.13
C ASP A 57 14.33 -4.18 8.82
N LEU A 58 13.51 -5.05 8.23
CA LEU A 58 12.13 -4.69 7.91
C LEU A 58 11.35 -4.26 9.17
N ARG A 59 11.64 -4.87 10.33
CA ARG A 59 10.96 -4.60 11.59
C ARG A 59 11.25 -3.20 12.15
N SER A 60 12.48 -2.69 12.07
CA SER A 60 12.77 -1.29 12.46
C SER A 60 12.03 -0.27 11.61
N ARG A 61 11.49 -0.69 10.47
CA ARG A 61 10.71 0.12 9.54
C ARG A 61 9.21 -0.15 9.62
N GLY A 62 8.74 -0.96 10.58
CA GLY A 62 7.32 -1.33 10.70
C GLY A 62 6.83 -2.33 9.65
N LEU A 63 7.74 -3.08 9.00
CA LEU A 63 7.43 -4.09 7.98
C LEU A 63 7.77 -5.51 8.46
N CYS A 64 7.04 -6.51 7.95
CA CYS A 64 7.33 -7.93 8.18
C CYS A 64 7.18 -8.75 6.89
N LEU A 65 7.78 -9.93 6.88
CA LEU A 65 7.57 -10.92 5.81
C LEU A 65 6.30 -11.70 6.10
N VAL A 66 5.50 -11.91 5.06
CA VAL A 66 4.26 -12.69 5.12
C VAL A 66 4.29 -13.70 3.98
N PRO A 67 3.87 -14.97 4.19
CA PRO A 67 3.74 -15.95 3.12
C PRO A 67 2.83 -15.43 2.00
N VAL A 68 3.17 -15.76 0.74
CA VAL A 68 2.40 -15.35 -0.45
C VAL A 68 0.94 -15.84 -0.38
N ALA A 69 0.70 -16.99 0.26
CA ALA A 69 -0.65 -17.52 0.47
C ALA A 69 -1.57 -16.53 1.23
N CYS A 70 -1.02 -15.71 2.14
CA CYS A 70 -1.78 -14.74 2.92
C CYS A 70 -2.11 -13.46 2.12
N THR A 71 -1.38 -13.18 1.02
CA THR A 71 -1.58 -11.98 0.19
C THR A 71 -2.18 -12.29 -1.18
N ALA A 72 -2.41 -13.57 -1.51
CA ALA A 72 -2.93 -13.99 -2.81
C ALA A 72 -4.27 -13.35 -3.17
N GLN A 73 -5.14 -13.10 -2.19
CA GLN A 73 -6.44 -12.44 -2.39
C GLN A 73 -6.33 -10.92 -2.57
N VAL A 74 -5.22 -10.30 -2.15
CA VAL A 74 -5.02 -8.84 -2.26
C VAL A 74 -4.88 -8.40 -3.72
N ALA A 75 -4.21 -9.21 -4.55
CA ALA A 75 -4.08 -8.93 -5.98
C ALA A 75 -5.36 -9.21 -6.77
N ALA A 76 -6.28 -10.00 -6.19
CA ALA A 76 -7.56 -10.36 -6.78
C ALA A 76 -8.69 -9.38 -6.40
N SER A 77 -8.48 -8.53 -5.38
CA SER A 77 -9.43 -7.51 -4.92
C SER A 77 -8.91 -6.10 -5.17
N ASN A 78 -9.75 -5.08 -4.92
CA ASN A 78 -9.37 -3.67 -5.05
C ASN A 78 -8.39 -3.20 -3.95
N GLY A 79 -7.89 -4.11 -3.10
CA GLY A 79 -6.93 -3.82 -2.04
C GLY A 79 -7.47 -3.01 -0.87
N ALA A 80 -8.73 -2.56 -0.91
CA ALA A 80 -9.33 -1.74 0.14
C ALA A 80 -9.60 -2.56 1.42
N ASP A 81 -9.89 -3.85 1.25
CA ASP A 81 -10.15 -4.75 2.37
C ASP A 81 -8.90 -4.88 3.26
N LEU A 82 -7.69 -4.95 2.68
CA LEU A 82 -6.43 -5.09 3.42
C LEU A 82 -6.19 -3.99 4.46
N TRP A 83 -6.65 -2.77 4.17
CA TRP A 83 -6.50 -1.61 5.04
C TRP A 83 -7.66 -1.49 6.04
N SER A 84 -8.68 -2.34 5.92
CA SER A 84 -9.80 -2.40 6.86
C SER A 84 -9.42 -3.22 8.10
N PRO A 85 -9.79 -2.79 9.33
CA PRO A 85 -9.48 -3.52 10.56
C PRO A 85 -9.95 -4.99 10.56
N ALA A 86 -10.99 -5.31 9.79
CA ALA A 86 -11.54 -6.66 9.66
C ALA A 86 -10.66 -7.63 8.84
N ALA A 87 -9.88 -7.15 7.87
CA ALA A 87 -9.10 -8.05 7.01
C ALA A 87 -7.82 -8.57 7.68
N MET A 88 -7.28 -7.84 8.66
CA MET A 88 -6.05 -8.24 9.35
C MET A 88 -6.27 -9.41 10.34
N GLY A 89 -7.54 -9.77 10.63
CA GLY A 89 -7.90 -10.86 11.53
C GLY A 89 -8.27 -12.18 10.84
N SER A 90 -8.40 -12.22 9.52
CA SER A 90 -8.86 -13.41 8.79
C SER A 90 -7.71 -14.12 8.08
N CYS A 91 -6.73 -14.62 8.84
CA CYS A 91 -6.16 -15.92 8.51
C CYS A 91 -7.22 -16.98 8.87
N GLY A 92 -8.30 -17.01 8.10
CA GLY A 92 -9.31 -18.06 8.16
C GLY A 92 -8.67 -19.33 7.65
N ASP A 93 -8.08 -20.08 8.56
CA ASP A 93 -8.25 -21.51 8.73
C ASP A 93 -8.93 -22.22 7.55
N ASP A 94 -8.20 -22.38 6.43
CA ASP A 94 -8.50 -23.48 5.52
C ASP A 94 -7.92 -24.73 6.18
N GLN A 95 -8.66 -25.23 7.16
CA GLN A 95 -8.55 -26.57 7.69
C GLN A 95 -8.78 -27.53 6.51
N HIS A 96 -7.73 -27.75 5.71
CA HIS A 96 -7.58 -28.98 4.96
C HIS A 96 -7.24 -30.08 5.98
N ARG A 97 -8.27 -30.52 6.71
CA ARG A 97 -8.26 -31.73 7.52
C ARG A 97 -8.33 -32.92 6.57
N GLN A 98 -7.17 -33.51 6.28
CA GLN A 98 -7.07 -34.92 5.88
C GLN A 98 -6.41 -35.66 7.05
N PRO A 99 -6.44 -37.00 7.14
CA PRO A 99 -7.38 -38.00 6.60
C PRO A 99 -7.80 -39.03 7.69
N ALA A 100 -9.02 -39.57 7.70
CA ALA A 100 -9.29 -40.84 8.41
C ALA A 100 -10.66 -41.44 8.07
N GLY A 101 -10.63 -42.71 7.67
CA GLY A 101 -11.78 -43.58 7.39
C GLY A 101 -11.43 -44.54 6.24
N LEU A 102 -10.49 -45.46 6.42
CA LEU A 102 -10.71 -46.81 6.97
C LEU A 102 -11.89 -47.54 6.30
N SER A 103 -11.62 -48.44 5.35
CA SER A 103 -11.45 -49.85 5.70
C SER A 103 -11.20 -50.68 4.44
N LYS A 104 -10.32 -51.65 4.63
CA LYS A 104 -10.04 -52.74 3.70
C LYS A 104 -11.33 -53.50 3.42
N TYR A 105 -11.65 -53.69 2.14
CA TYR A 105 -12.19 -54.91 1.53
C TYR A 105 -11.66 -54.95 0.10
#